data_AF-A0A7N0UJX3-F1
#
_entry.id   AF-A0A7N0UJX3-F1
#
_cell.length_a   1.000
_cell.length_b   1.000
_cell.length_c   1.000
_cell.angle_alpha   90.00
_cell.angle_beta   90.00
_cell.angle_gamma   90.00
#
_symmetry.space_group_name_H-M   'P 1'
#
loop_
_entity.id
_entity.type
_entity.pdbx_description
1 polymer ?
#
loop_
_entity_poly.entity_id
_entity_poly.type
_entity_poly.pdbx_seq_one_letter_code
_entity_poly.pdbx_strand_id
1 'polypeptide(L)'
;MRGSLKQMKEIETAGRTSGGESVRFWASKVQTWMSAALTNQDTCSDGFEEVDEGPLKAEMGRRVELAKKLTSNALAHARRL
;
A
#
# COMPACT_ATOMS: atom_id res chain seq x y z
N MET A 1 -1.76 25.69 39.16
CA MET A 1 -2.42 25.47 37.86
C MET A 1 -1.49 25.53 36.63
N ARG A 2 -0.26 26.08 36.72
CA ARG A 2 0.65 26.19 35.56
C ARG A 2 1.31 24.84 35.16
N GLY A 3 1.47 23.93 36.11
CA GLY A 3 2.01 22.58 35.87
C GLY A 3 1.07 21.66 35.07
N SER A 4 -0.23 21.71 35.36
CA SER A 4 -1.23 20.87 34.69
C SER A 4 -1.36 21.20 33.19
N LEU A 5 -1.25 22.48 32.82
CA LEU A 5 -1.25 22.91 31.41
C LEU A 5 -0.01 22.43 30.65
N LYS A 6 1.15 22.35 31.33
CA LYS A 6 2.38 21.80 30.75
C LYS A 6 2.24 20.31 30.47
N GLN A 7 1.68 19.56 31.43
CA GLN A 7 1.41 18.12 31.27
C GLN A 7 0.40 17.83 30.14
N MET A 8 -0.65 18.64 30.00
CA MET A 8 -1.60 18.48 28.89
C MET A 8 -0.94 18.68 27.52
N LYS A 9 0.00 19.63 27.42
CA LYS A 9 0.74 19.90 26.18
C LYS A 9 1.73 18.78 25.84
N GLU A 10 2.35 18.17 26.86
CA GLU A 10 3.23 17.00 26.73
C GLU A 10 2.46 15.75 26.27
N ILE A 11 1.24 15.53 26.78
CA ILE A 11 0.38 14.42 26.33
C ILE A 11 -0.08 14.63 24.87
N GLU A 12 -0.43 15.85 24.49
CA GLU A 12 -0.79 16.17 23.09
C GLU A 12 0.39 15.96 22.13
N THR A 13 1.61 16.30 22.55
CA THR A 13 2.81 16.09 21.74
C THR A 13 3.21 14.61 21.68
N ALA A 14 3.08 13.86 22.78
CA ALA A 14 3.31 12.41 22.81
C ALA A 14 2.29 11.62 21.95
N GLY A 15 1.04 12.09 21.90
CA GLY A 15 0.00 11.53 21.01
C GLY A 15 0.27 11.82 19.52
N ARG A 16 0.86 12.97 19.21
CA ARG A 16 1.27 13.32 17.84
C ARG A 16 2.48 12.53 17.34
N THR A 17 3.46 12.27 18.20
CA THR A 17 4.68 11.53 17.83
C THR A 17 4.42 10.04 17.69
N SER A 18 3.71 9.41 18.62
CA SER A 18 3.49 7.95 18.59
C SER A 18 2.52 7.46 17.49
N GLY A 19 1.46 8.22 17.17
CA GLY A 19 0.45 7.81 16.20
C GLY A 19 0.80 8.12 14.74
N GLY A 20 1.32 9.32 14.47
CA GLY A 20 1.62 9.79 13.11
C GLY A 20 2.89 9.19 12.51
N GLU A 21 3.93 8.96 13.34
CA GLU A 21 5.15 8.27 12.89
C GLU A 21 4.89 6.79 12.59
N SER A 22 4.00 6.15 13.36
CA SER A 22 3.54 4.78 13.09
C SER A 22 2.79 4.68 11.78
N VAL A 23 1.82 5.58 11.51
CA VAL A 23 1.04 5.55 10.25
C VAL A 23 1.93 5.78 9.03
N ARG A 24 2.85 6.76 9.06
CA ARG A 24 3.80 6.97 7.95
C ARG A 24 4.77 5.81 7.79
N PHE A 25 5.24 5.22 8.89
CA PHE A 25 6.09 4.03 8.84
C PHE A 25 5.37 2.86 8.15
N TRP A 26 4.12 2.58 8.54
CA TRP A 26 3.32 1.54 7.90
C TRP A 26 2.96 1.88 6.46
N ALA A 27 2.65 3.14 6.15
CA ALA A 27 2.42 3.60 4.78
C ALA A 27 3.66 3.38 3.90
N SER A 28 4.87 3.60 4.41
CA SER A 28 6.12 3.30 3.69
C SER A 28 6.28 1.79 3.40
N LYS A 29 5.86 0.92 4.34
CA LYS A 29 5.85 -0.53 4.12
C LYS A 29 4.85 -0.90 3.03
N VAL A 30 3.63 -0.38 3.11
CA VAL A 30 2.59 -0.59 2.08
C VAL A 30 3.11 -0.11 0.73
N GLN A 31 3.74 1.05 0.63
CA GLN A 31 4.33 1.55 -0.61
C GLN A 31 5.34 0.55 -1.20
N THR A 32 6.28 0.05 -0.40
CA THR A 32 7.28 -0.93 -0.85
C THR A 32 6.63 -2.22 -1.34
N TRP A 33 5.73 -2.80 -0.54
CA TRP A 33 5.10 -4.07 -0.87
C TRP A 33 4.14 -3.98 -2.05
N MET A 34 3.36 -2.89 -2.17
CA MET A 34 2.48 -2.68 -3.32
C MET A 34 3.27 -2.44 -4.60
N SER A 35 4.40 -1.73 -4.54
CA SER A 35 5.26 -1.55 -5.71
C SER A 35 5.85 -2.88 -6.19
N ALA A 36 6.32 -3.72 -5.25
CA ALA A 36 6.78 -5.07 -5.58
C ALA A 36 5.64 -5.97 -6.12
N ALA A 37 4.44 -5.86 -5.57
CA ALA A 37 3.28 -6.61 -6.05
C ALA A 37 2.92 -6.25 -7.50
N LEU A 38 3.01 -4.96 -7.90
CA LEU A 38 2.81 -4.56 -9.30
C LEU A 38 3.84 -5.22 -10.21
N THR A 39 5.13 -5.19 -9.85
CA THR A 39 6.18 -5.87 -10.62
C THR A 39 5.92 -7.37 -10.74
N ASN A 40 5.53 -8.05 -9.65
CA ASN A 40 5.20 -9.47 -9.68
C ASN A 40 3.98 -9.76 -10.57
N GLN A 41 2.99 -8.87 -10.59
CA GLN A 41 1.81 -8.99 -11.45
C GLN A 41 2.17 -8.77 -12.93
N ASP A 42 3.10 -7.87 -13.24
CA ASP A 42 3.65 -7.71 -14.59
C ASP A 42 4.37 -8.98 -15.03
N THR A 43 5.34 -9.46 -14.24
CA THR A 43 6.04 -10.74 -14.54
C THR A 43 5.08 -11.93 -14.63
N CYS A 44 4.02 -11.95 -13.81
CA CYS A 44 2.98 -12.96 -13.91
C CYS A 44 2.27 -12.89 -15.26
N SER A 45 2.01 -11.69 -15.80
CA SER A 45 1.38 -11.51 -17.11
C SER A 45 2.32 -11.97 -18.23
N ASP A 46 3.60 -11.60 -18.14
CA ASP A 46 4.65 -11.97 -19.10
C ASP A 46 4.76 -13.50 -19.24
N GLY A 47 4.63 -14.23 -18.13
CA GLY A 47 4.65 -15.69 -18.11
C GLY A 47 3.52 -16.38 -18.90
N PHE A 48 2.48 -15.64 -19.31
CA PHE A 48 1.40 -16.17 -20.16
C PHE A 48 1.52 -15.73 -21.62
N GLU A 49 2.53 -14.96 -22.02
CA GLU A 49 2.66 -14.48 -23.40
C GLU A 49 2.73 -15.64 -24.41
N GLU A 50 3.49 -16.69 -24.09
CA GLU A 50 3.64 -17.89 -24.92
C GLU A 50 2.50 -18.91 -24.81
N VAL A 51 1.51 -18.64 -23.95
CA VAL A 51 0.32 -19.50 -23.82
C VAL A 51 -0.67 -19.15 -24.92
N ASP A 52 -1.19 -20.16 -25.61
CA ASP A 52 -2.22 -19.97 -26.64
C ASP A 52 -3.44 -19.23 -26.08
N GLU A 53 -4.06 -18.41 -26.94
CA GLU A 53 -5.30 -17.73 -26.58
C GLU A 53 -6.39 -18.73 -26.24
N GLY A 54 -7.04 -18.51 -25.10
CA GLY A 54 -8.07 -19.43 -24.62
C GLY A 54 -8.71 -18.97 -23.32
N PRO A 55 -9.77 -19.67 -22.87
CA PRO A 55 -10.55 -19.28 -21.71
C PRO A 55 -9.71 -19.12 -20.43
N LEU A 56 -8.66 -19.95 -20.28
CA LEU A 56 -7.76 -19.90 -19.13
C LEU A 56 -6.90 -18.63 -19.14
N LYS A 57 -6.25 -18.31 -20.27
CA LYS A 57 -5.42 -17.11 -20.42
C LYS A 57 -6.27 -15.85 -20.24
N ALA A 58 -7.46 -15.81 -20.84
CA ALA A 58 -8.40 -14.71 -20.69
C ALA A 58 -8.84 -14.50 -19.22
N GLU A 59 -9.16 -15.59 -18.51
CA GLU A 59 -9.54 -15.51 -17.10
C GLU A 59 -8.37 -15.05 -16.21
N MET A 60 -7.17 -15.60 -16.42
CA MET A 60 -5.98 -15.16 -15.69
C MET A 60 -5.66 -13.69 -15.95
N GLY A 61 -5.69 -13.26 -17.22
CA GLY A 61 -5.51 -11.85 -17.58
C GLY A 61 -6.48 -10.92 -16.86
N ARG A 62 -7.78 -11.27 -16.82
CA ARG A 62 -8.79 -10.48 -16.08
C ARG A 62 -8.48 -10.38 -14.58
N ARG A 63 -8.04 -11.48 -13.96
CA ARG A 63 -7.71 -11.51 -12.53
C ARG A 63 -6.46 -10.70 -12.21
N VAL A 64 -5.41 -10.83 -13.02
CA VAL A 64 -4.17 -10.08 -12.85
C VAL A 64 -4.43 -8.59 -13.03
N GLU A 65 -5.21 -8.19 -14.04
CA GLU A 65 -5.58 -6.79 -14.24
C GLU A 65 -6.42 -6.21 -13.09
N LEU A 66 -7.36 -6.99 -12.53
CA LEU A 66 -8.09 -6.58 -11.34
C LEU A 66 -7.13 -6.39 -10.14
N ALA A 67 -6.20 -7.32 -9.95
CA ALA A 67 -5.22 -7.24 -8.88
C ALA A 67 -4.31 -6.01 -9.05
N LYS A 68 -3.84 -5.70 -10.26
CA LYS A 68 -3.05 -4.48 -10.57
C LYS A 68 -3.81 -3.20 -10.23
N LYS A 69 -5.10 -3.13 -10.57
CA LYS A 69 -5.97 -1.98 -10.23
C LYS A 69 -6.08 -1.78 -8.72
N LEU A 70 -6.35 -2.85 -7.97
CA LEU A 70 -6.47 -2.79 -6.51
C LEU A 70 -5.14 -2.39 -5.85
N THR A 71 -4.02 -3.00 -6.27
CA THR A 71 -2.67 -2.66 -5.80
C THR A 71 -2.33 -1.20 -6.09
N SER A 72 -2.62 -0.71 -7.31
CA SER A 72 -2.37 0.68 -7.70
C SER A 72 -3.18 1.67 -6.86
N ASN A 73 -4.44 1.37 -6.57
CA ASN A 73 -5.29 2.20 -5.71
C ASN A 73 -4.74 2.27 -4.28
N ALA A 74 -4.33 1.13 -3.72
CA ALA A 74 -3.72 1.05 -2.39
C ALA A 74 -2.39 1.84 -2.34
N LEU A 75 -1.55 1.70 -3.36
CA LEU A 75 -0.30 2.45 -3.50
C LEU A 75 -0.54 3.95 -3.59
N ALA A 76 -1.55 4.39 -4.35
CA ALA A 76 -1.92 5.79 -4.47
C ALA A 76 -2.39 6.39 -3.14
N HIS A 77 -3.09 5.61 -2.30
CA HIS A 77 -3.47 6.03 -0.95
C HIS A 77 -2.24 6.09 -0.03
N ALA A 78 -1.37 5.07 -0.04
CA ALA A 78 -0.18 5.02 0.79
C ALA A 78 0.77 6.21 0.55
N ARG A 79 0.90 6.66 -0.70
CA ARG A 79 1.72 7.84 -1.07
C ARG A 79 1.17 9.18 -0.55
N ARG A 80 -0.09 9.22 -0.09
CA ARG A 80 -0.76 10.43 0.41
C ARG A 80 -0.78 10.51 1.95
N LEU A 81 -0.34 9.45 2.64
CA LEU A 81 -0.26 9.36 4.10
C LEU A 81 1.13 9.81 4.61
#